data_AF-A0A820XJP3-F1
#
_entry.id   AF-A0A820XJP3-F1
#
_cell.length_a   1.000
_cell.length_b   1.000
_cell.length_c   1.000
_cell.angle_alpha   90.00
_cell.angle_beta   90.00
_cell.angle_gamma   90.00
#
_symmetry.space_group_name_H-M   'P 1'
#
loop_
_entity.id
_entity.type
_entity.pdbx_description
1 polymer ?
#
loop_
_entity_poly.entity_id
_entity_poly.type
_entity_poly.pdbx_seq_one_letter_code
_entity_poly.pdbx_strand_id
1 'polypeptide(L)'
;MLWRIQIQSNNNHTEVETYLNEIEICKKYSPATNFVVLLSHRYGSRPTPSTIRRFLFELLLEIIRSNSNDDDAKLLSQWYQLDTNQIPAAYVLRRGGIPIPGGDSRRWTHSRPKRRKY
;
A
#
# COMPACT_ATOMS: atom_id res chain seq x y z
N MET A 1 -11.46 -19.20 -16.47
CA MET A 1 -10.66 -17.96 -16.44
C MET A 1 -11.62 -16.78 -16.60
N LEU A 2 -11.79 -15.96 -15.57
CA LEU A 2 -12.53 -14.70 -15.72
C LEU A 2 -11.57 -13.68 -16.34
N TRP A 3 -11.96 -13.02 -17.42
CA TRP A 3 -11.13 -12.01 -18.11
C TRP A 3 -11.08 -10.66 -17.37
N ARG A 4 -11.49 -10.65 -16.10
CA ARG A 4 -11.58 -9.45 -15.29
C ARG A 4 -11.14 -9.76 -13.87
N ILE A 5 -10.24 -8.92 -13.36
CA ILE A 5 -9.88 -8.91 -11.95
C ILE A 5 -11.06 -8.32 -11.18
N GLN A 6 -11.60 -9.07 -10.22
CA GLN A 6 -12.64 -8.55 -9.33
C GLN A 6 -11.97 -7.59 -8.34
N ILE A 7 -12.10 -6.29 -8.57
CA ILE A 7 -11.64 -5.28 -7.63
C ILE A 7 -12.62 -5.31 -6.46
N GLN A 8 -12.21 -5.89 -5.33
CA GLN A 8 -12.98 -5.70 -4.11
C GLN A 8 -12.78 -4.26 -3.65
N SER A 9 -13.88 -3.53 -3.45
CA SER A 9 -13.91 -2.15 -2.94
C SER A 9 -13.53 -2.09 -1.46
N ASN A 10 -12.43 -2.73 -1.08
CA ASN A 10 -11.93 -2.71 0.28
C ASN A 10 -10.89 -1.58 0.39
N ASN A 11 -11.01 -0.73 1.41
CA ASN A 11 -10.16 0.46 1.62
C ASN A 11 -8.74 0.11 2.10
N ASN A 12 -8.19 -0.99 1.57
CA ASN A 12 -7.00 -1.66 2.04
C ASN A 12 -5.74 -1.30 1.25
N HIS A 13 -5.87 -0.50 0.19
CA HIS A 13 -4.77 -0.09 -0.70
C HIS A 13 -3.93 -1.28 -1.25
N THR A 14 -4.54 -2.47 -1.40
CA THR A 14 -3.89 -3.72 -1.85
C THR A 14 -4.16 -4.05 -3.32
N GLU A 15 -4.72 -3.10 -4.08
CA GLU A 15 -5.13 -3.33 -5.46
C GLU A 15 -3.93 -3.68 -6.35
N VAL A 16 -2.83 -2.92 -6.22
CA VAL A 16 -1.59 -3.16 -6.99
C VAL A 16 -1.03 -4.55 -6.73
N GLU A 17 -0.97 -4.96 -5.46
CA GLU A 17 -0.46 -6.28 -5.08
C GLU A 17 -1.30 -7.39 -5.71
N THR A 18 -2.63 -7.22 -5.73
CA THR A 18 -3.56 -8.15 -6.37
C THR A 18 -3.28 -8.25 -7.87
N TYR A 19 -3.12 -7.11 -8.56
CA TYR A 19 -2.83 -7.08 -10.00
C TYR A 19 -1.48 -7.73 -10.33
N LEU A 20 -0.44 -7.44 -9.56
CA LEU A 20 0.89 -8.02 -9.76
C LEU A 20 0.89 -9.53 -9.55
N ASN A 21 0.20 -10.01 -8.51
CA ASN A 21 0.07 -11.44 -8.24
C ASN A 21 -0.67 -12.16 -9.39
N GLU A 22 -1.73 -11.57 -9.93
CA GLU A 22 -2.43 -12.16 -11.08
C GLU A 22 -1.53 -12.23 -12.32
N ILE A 23 -0.69 -11.22 -12.54
CA ILE A 23 0.31 -11.24 -13.63
C ILE A 23 1.31 -12.38 -13.42
N GLU A 24 1.79 -12.60 -12.20
CA GLU A 24 2.69 -13.72 -11.87
C GLU A 24 2.03 -15.08 -12.09
N ILE A 25 0.75 -15.21 -11.71
CA ILE A 25 -0.06 -16.39 -11.97
C ILE A 25 -0.16 -16.64 -13.49
N CYS A 26 -0.54 -15.64 -14.28
CA CYS A 26 -0.62 -15.74 -15.74
C CYS A 26 0.72 -16.19 -16.35
N LYS A 27 1.84 -15.60 -15.89
CA LYS A 27 3.21 -15.97 -16.29
C LYS A 27 3.53 -17.44 -16.05
N LYS A 28 3.07 -17.98 -14.92
CA LYS A 28 3.29 -19.38 -14.56
C LYS A 28 2.52 -20.36 -15.45
N TYR A 29 1.33 -19.98 -15.90
CA TYR A 29 0.45 -20.86 -16.67
C TYR A 29 0.61 -20.77 -18.20
N SER A 30 1.09 -19.65 -18.76
CA SER A 30 1.14 -19.43 -20.22
C SER A 30 2.53 -18.99 -20.76
N PRO A 31 3.57 -19.84 -20.67
CA PRO A 31 4.97 -19.43 -20.85
C PRO A 31 5.35 -18.80 -22.20
N ALA A 32 4.57 -19.02 -23.27
CA ALA A 32 4.90 -18.51 -24.61
C ALA A 32 4.57 -17.02 -24.81
N THR A 33 3.31 -16.63 -24.59
CA THR A 33 2.86 -15.23 -24.66
C THR A 33 1.90 -15.00 -23.49
N ASN A 34 2.33 -14.17 -22.54
CA ASN A 34 1.63 -14.00 -21.27
C ASN A 34 0.68 -12.79 -21.25
N PHE A 35 1.09 -11.67 -21.83
CA PHE A 35 0.28 -10.46 -21.87
C PHE A 35 0.69 -9.54 -23.03
N VAL A 36 -0.25 -8.70 -23.46
CA VAL A 36 -0.04 -7.58 -24.38
C VAL A 36 -0.43 -6.31 -23.63
N VAL A 37 0.40 -5.27 -23.66
CA VAL A 37 0.10 -3.96 -23.06
C VAL A 37 0.06 -2.91 -24.14
N LEU A 38 -0.99 -2.10 -24.13
CA LEU A 38 -1.09 -0.89 -24.93
C LEU A 38 -0.71 0.30 -24.05
N LEU A 39 0.52 0.80 -24.22
CA LEU A 39 0.99 1.99 -23.51
C LEU A 39 0.62 3.24 -24.32
N SER A 40 0.01 4.21 -23.67
CA SER A 40 -0.24 5.56 -24.21
C SER A 40 0.52 6.59 -23.37
N HIS A 41 0.59 7.85 -23.84
CA HIS A 41 1.20 8.97 -23.09
C HIS A 41 0.55 9.21 -21.71
N ARG A 42 -0.66 8.71 -21.47
CA ARG A 42 -1.34 8.82 -20.17
C ARG A 42 -1.04 7.61 -19.31
N TYR A 43 0.03 7.72 -18.51
CA TYR A 43 0.26 6.85 -17.37
C TYR A 43 -0.92 7.04 -16.41
N GLY A 44 -1.75 6.01 -16.24
CA GLY A 44 -2.99 6.09 -15.47
C GLY A 44 -2.80 6.45 -13.99
N SER A 45 -3.81 6.17 -13.17
CA SER A 45 -3.71 6.41 -11.72
C SER A 45 -2.52 5.63 -11.13
N ARG A 46 -1.64 6.34 -10.41
CA ARG A 46 -0.56 5.74 -9.63
C ARG A 46 -0.98 5.75 -8.16
N PRO A 47 -1.48 4.63 -7.62
CA PRO A 47 -1.85 4.57 -6.23
C PRO A 47 -0.62 4.74 -5.34
N THR A 48 -0.84 5.32 -4.16
CA THR A 48 0.19 5.45 -3.14
C THR A 48 0.64 4.06 -2.67
N PRO A 49 1.94 3.86 -2.41
CA PRO A 49 2.44 2.57 -1.96
C PRO A 49 1.84 2.22 -0.60
N SER A 50 1.37 0.98 -0.46
CA SER A 50 0.83 0.43 0.80
C SER A 50 1.90 0.36 1.89
N THR A 51 3.16 0.17 1.50
CA THR A 51 4.30 0.00 2.40
C THR A 51 5.51 0.76 1.88
N ILE A 52 6.23 1.43 2.78
CA ILE A 52 7.47 2.16 2.50
C ILE A 52 8.51 1.72 3.53
N ARG A 53 9.71 1.36 3.07
CA ARG A 53 10.80 0.96 3.99
C ARG A 53 11.13 2.11 4.93
N ARG A 54 11.48 1.77 6.18
CA ARG A 54 11.79 2.76 7.22
C ARG A 54 12.78 3.84 6.76
N PHE A 55 13.93 3.42 6.25
CA PHE A 55 14.98 4.36 5.83
C PHE A 55 14.51 5.31 4.71
N LEU A 56 13.69 4.82 3.77
CA LEU A 56 13.16 5.64 2.68
C LEU A 56 12.16 6.66 3.20
N PHE A 57 11.32 6.26 4.15
CA PHE A 57 10.32 7.13 4.73
C PHE A 57 10.95 8.24 5.58
N GLU A 58 11.96 7.89 6.38
CA GLU A 58 12.72 8.87 7.18
C GLU A 58 13.46 9.87 6.30
N LEU A 59 14.12 9.40 5.22
CA LEU A 59 14.76 10.28 4.23
C LEU A 59 13.75 11.22 3.56
N LEU A 60 12.57 10.71 3.21
CA LEU A 60 11.52 11.51 2.58
C LEU A 60 11.03 12.61 3.53
N LEU A 61 10.83 12.31 4.82
CA LEU A 61 10.46 13.31 5.83
C LEU A 61 11.55 14.37 6.01
N GLU A 62 12.82 13.98 5.96
CA GLU A 62 13.94 14.92 6.06
C GLU A 62 13.95 15.93 4.89
N ILE A 63 13.76 15.44 3.66
CA ILE A 63 13.68 16.28 2.45
C ILE A 63 12.47 17.22 2.47
N ILE A 64 11.32 16.76 2.97
CA ILE A 64 10.12 17.62 3.05
C ILE A 64 10.32 18.73 4.07
N ARG A 65 10.90 18.40 5.24
CA ARG A 65 11.21 19.39 6.28
C ARG A 65 12.24 20.39 5.81
N SER A 66 13.26 19.97 5.06
CA SER A 66 14.25 20.91 4.50
C SER A 66 13.63 21.92 3.53
N ASN A 67 12.54 21.55 2.86
CA ASN A 67 11.82 22.42 1.93
C ASN A 67 10.74 23.29 2.62
N SER A 68 10.77 23.40 3.96
CA SER A 68 9.85 24.23 4.77
C SER A 68 8.36 23.85 4.63
N ASN A 69 8.07 22.58 4.35
CA ASN A 69 6.70 22.11 4.09
C ASN A 69 6.20 21.20 5.21
N ASP A 70 6.12 21.77 6.42
CA ASP A 70 5.83 21.04 7.66
C ASP A 70 4.44 20.38 7.68
N ASP A 71 3.47 20.95 6.97
CA ASP A 71 2.11 20.41 6.93
C ASP A 71 2.03 19.12 6.10
N ASP A 72 2.82 19.02 5.03
CA ASP A 72 2.95 17.78 4.25
C ASP A 72 3.67 16.69 5.05
N ALA A 73 4.68 17.05 5.84
CA ALA A 73 5.36 16.12 6.74
C ALA A 73 4.41 15.58 7.83
N LYS A 74 3.57 16.45 8.40
CA LYS A 74 2.53 16.05 9.37
C LYS A 74 1.52 15.11 8.72
N LEU A 75 1.04 15.45 7.52
CA LEU A 75 0.09 14.63 6.78
C LEU A 75 0.66 13.23 6.53
N LEU A 76 1.89 13.12 6.02
CA LEU A 76 2.54 11.82 5.83
C LEU A 76 2.65 11.01 7.13
N SER A 77 3.04 11.65 8.23
CA SER A 77 3.14 11.00 9.55
C SER A 77 1.79 10.53 10.11
N GLN A 78 0.69 11.16 9.68
CA GLN A 78 -0.66 10.79 10.09
C GLN A 78 -1.19 9.57 9.32
N TRP A 79 -0.83 9.47 8.04
CA TRP A 79 -1.27 8.39 7.16
C TRP A 79 -0.42 7.13 7.25
N TYR A 80 0.87 7.24 7.55
CA TYR A 80 1.79 6.11 7.64
C TYR A 80 2.18 5.81 9.08
N GLN A 81 2.02 4.54 9.48
CA GLN A 81 2.40 4.07 10.81
C GLN A 81 3.56 3.09 10.72
N LEU A 82 4.54 3.25 11.60
CA LEU A 82 5.66 2.33 11.68
C LEU A 82 5.18 0.96 12.21
N ASP A 83 5.45 -0.09 11.44
CA ASP A 83 5.27 -1.48 11.85
C ASP A 83 6.62 -2.10 12.20
N THR A 84 6.83 -2.35 13.50
CA THR A 84 8.00 -3.04 14.03
C THR A 84 7.93 -4.56 13.91
N ASN A 85 6.76 -5.11 13.56
CA ASN A 85 6.61 -6.56 13.41
C ASN A 85 7.11 -7.04 12.05
N GLN A 86 7.26 -6.14 11.08
CA GLN A 86 7.87 -6.43 9.80
C GLN A 86 9.40 -6.38 9.93
N ILE A 87 10.08 -7.36 9.33
CA ILE A 87 11.54 -7.43 9.28
C ILE A 87 11.92 -7.40 7.78
N PRO A 88 12.57 -6.34 7.28
CA PRO A 88 12.94 -5.10 7.97
C PRO A 88 11.73 -4.23 8.31
N ALA A 89 11.85 -3.39 9.34
CA ALA A 89 10.78 -2.48 9.77
C ALA A 89 10.38 -1.52 8.63
N ALA A 90 9.08 -1.26 8.50
CA ALA A 90 8.53 -0.44 7.45
C ALA A 90 7.37 0.42 7.95
N TYR A 91 7.12 1.51 7.25
CA TYR A 91 5.93 2.32 7.42
C TYR A 91 4.82 1.76 6.53
N VAL A 92 3.66 1.50 7.14
CA VAL A 92 2.48 0.93 6.47
C VAL A 92 1.39 2.00 6.40
N LEU A 93 0.78 2.13 5.23
CA LEU A 93 -0.33 3.04 5.00
C LEU A 93 -1.57 2.59 5.79
N ARG A 94 -2.19 3.54 6.49
CA ARG A 94 -3.38 3.30 7.29
C ARG A 94 -4.57 2.92 6.41
N ARG A 95 -5.14 1.75 6.66
CA ARG A 95 -6.43 1.34 6.07
C ARG A 95 -7.53 2.18 6.69
N GLY A 96 -8.50 2.68 5.91
CA GLY A 96 -9.68 3.34 6.47
C GLY A 96 -9.59 4.85 6.75
N GLY A 97 -8.51 5.54 6.34
CA GLY A 97 -8.44 7.00 6.41
C GLY A 97 -7.96 7.59 7.75
N ILE A 98 -7.92 8.92 7.81
CA ILE A 98 -7.55 9.69 9.01
C ILE A 98 -8.57 9.43 10.14
N PRO A 99 -8.13 9.14 11.38
CA PRO A 99 -9.04 9.01 12.51
C PRO A 99 -9.69 10.37 12.80
N ILE A 100 -11.02 10.37 12.82
CA ILE A 100 -11.81 11.54 13.22
C ILE A 100 -11.55 11.81 14.71
N PRO A 101 -11.26 13.06 15.13
CA PRO A 101 -11.14 13.39 16.54
C PRO A 101 -12.42 12.98 17.29
N GLY A 102 -12.30 12.10 18.29
CA GLY A 102 -13.43 11.55 19.05
C GLY A 102 -14.04 10.25 18.51
N GLY A 103 -13.54 9.72 17.38
CA GLY A 103 -13.93 8.41 16.86
C GLY A 103 -13.24 7.24 17.58
N ASP A 104 -13.97 6.15 17.82
CA ASP A 104 -13.47 4.98 18.53
C ASP A 104 -12.26 4.34 17.81
N SER A 105 -11.10 4.37 18.47
CA SER A 105 -9.85 3.77 17.99
C SER A 105 -9.84 2.23 18.07
N ARG A 106 -10.90 1.60 18.59
CA ARG A 106 -11.03 0.14 18.69
C ARG A 106 -11.50 -0.55 17.40
N ARG A 107 -12.00 0.19 16.41
CA ARG A 107 -12.36 -0.39 15.09
C ARG A 107 -11.15 -0.98 14.34
N TRP A 108 -9.93 -0.64 14.76
CA TRP A 108 -8.67 -1.02 14.10
C TRP A 108 -8.08 -2.35 14.57
N THR A 109 -8.54 -2.92 15.68
CA THR A 109 -7.91 -4.12 16.29
C THR A 109 -8.43 -5.45 15.74
N HIS A 110 -9.51 -5.46 14.96
CA HIS A 110 -10.25 -6.69 14.65
C HIS A 110 -9.88 -7.41 13.34
N SER A 111 -8.94 -6.90 12.54
CA SER A 111 -8.54 -7.53 11.27
C SER A 111 -7.07 -7.94 11.22
N ARG A 112 -6.47 -8.29 12.36
CA ARG A 112 -5.20 -9.02 12.39
C ARG A 112 -5.47 -10.53 12.34
N PRO A 113 -5.14 -11.25 11.26
CA PRO A 113 -5.07 -12.70 11.35
C PRO A 113 -3.97 -13.03 12.38
N LYS A 114 -4.35 -13.61 13.52
CA LYS A 114 -3.39 -14.23 14.43
C LYS A 114 -2.70 -15.33 13.62
N ARG A 115 -1.49 -15.09 13.12
CA ARG A 115 -0.66 -16.17 12.57
C ARG A 115 -0.43 -17.16 13.72
N ARG A 116 -0.99 -18.37 13.56
CA ARG A 116 -0.71 -19.52 14.42
C ARG A 116 0.81 -19.67 14.50
N LYS A 117 1.37 -19.50 15.68
CA LYS A 117 2.73 -19.96 15.98
C LYS A 117 2.66 -21.49 15.87
N TYR A 118 3.41 -22.05 14.93
CA TYR A 118 3.78 -23.47 14.98
C TYR A 118 4.75 -23.68 16.13
#